data_AF-N1ZZT2-F1
#
_entry.id   AF-N1ZZT2-F1
#
_cell.length_a   1.000
_cell.length_b   1.000
_cell.length_c   1.000
_cell.angle_alpha   90.00
_cell.angle_beta   90.00
_cell.angle_gamma   90.00
#
_symmetry.space_group_name_H-M   'P 1'
#
loop_
_entity.id
_entity.type
_entity.pdbx_description
1 polymer ?
#
loop_
_entity_poly.entity_id
_entity_poly.type
_entity_poly.pdbx_seq_one_letter_code
_entity_poly.pdbx_strand_id
1 'polypeptide(L)'
;QAGSWNHPRRVVFKIEKPYGQMVHLYTFIVTTLEMEPYQVIQFYCGRGKMENFIKECKSGFDFASVSSSSKLVNANRLLVHALAYNLFNWFRRLALAVSMRKQRIDTIRLKLLKIAARVVKSARYKYFKLCSSCPYKKEFYETLENIRNLQPQLE
;
A
#
# COMPACT_ATOMS: atom_id res chain seq x y z
N GLN A 1 -1.60 34.65 -13.65
CA GLN A 1 -1.63 35.09 -12.22
C GLN A 1 -2.80 34.37 -11.55
N ALA A 2 -2.64 33.83 -10.35
CA ALA A 2 -3.76 33.19 -9.64
C ALA A 2 -4.77 34.26 -9.19
N GLY A 3 -6.07 34.03 -9.41
CA GLY A 3 -7.14 34.94 -8.97
C GLY A 3 -7.30 34.99 -7.45
N SER A 4 -8.02 35.99 -6.95
CA SER A 4 -8.41 36.07 -5.54
C SER A 4 -9.37 34.94 -5.16
N TRP A 5 -9.38 34.57 -3.88
CA TRP A 5 -10.32 33.57 -3.37
C TRP A 5 -11.68 34.22 -3.12
N ASN A 6 -12.77 33.51 -3.46
CA ASN A 6 -14.14 33.98 -3.23
C ASN A 6 -14.47 34.14 -1.72
N HIS A 7 -13.72 33.47 -0.84
CA HIS A 7 -13.91 33.50 0.62
C HIS A 7 -12.56 33.46 1.34
N PRO A 8 -12.46 34.00 2.58
CA PRO A 8 -11.24 33.91 3.37
C PRO A 8 -10.86 32.45 3.63
N ARG A 9 -9.56 32.14 3.52
CA ARG A 9 -9.01 30.80 3.78
C ARG A 9 -8.13 30.85 5.02
N ARG A 10 -8.24 29.80 5.84
CA ARG A 10 -7.36 29.62 7.00
C ARG A 10 -5.98 29.18 6.50
N VAL A 11 -4.93 29.80 7.03
CA VAL A 11 -3.54 29.41 6.77
C VAL A 11 -2.92 28.95 8.07
N VAL A 12 -2.42 27.71 8.08
CA VAL A 12 -1.58 27.17 9.16
C VAL A 12 -0.15 27.18 8.67
N PHE A 13 0.78 27.69 9.47
CA PHE A 13 2.19 27.70 9.12
C PHE A 13 3.00 26.85 10.10
N LYS A 14 4.08 26.26 9.58
CA LYS A 14 5.05 25.47 10.33
C LYS A 14 6.44 26.04 10.04
N ILE A 15 7.21 26.26 11.10
CA ILE A 15 8.61 26.69 11.01
C ILE A 15 9.47 25.57 11.57
N GLU A 16 10.45 25.10 10.80
CA GLU A 16 11.41 24.09 11.23
C GLU A 16 12.84 24.61 11.06
N LYS A 17 13.73 24.27 12.01
CA LYS A 17 15.17 24.51 11.89
C LYS A 17 15.91 23.17 11.99
N PRO A 18 16.10 22.47 10.86
CA PRO A 18 16.85 21.22 10.87
C PRO A 18 18.29 21.44 11.34
N TYR A 19 18.84 20.47 12.05
CA TYR A 19 20.24 20.49 12.46
C TYR A 19 21.15 20.58 11.21
N GLY A 20 22.11 21.50 11.22
CA GLY A 20 23.01 21.74 10.09
C GLY A 20 22.49 22.65 8.98
N GLN A 21 21.27 23.20 9.10
CA GLN A 21 20.77 24.24 8.18
C GLN A 21 20.83 25.63 8.83
N MET A 22 21.38 26.61 8.10
CA MET A 22 21.43 28.00 8.54
C MET A 22 20.07 28.72 8.45
N VAL A 23 19.20 28.28 7.53
CA VAL A 23 17.91 28.89 7.25
C VAL A 23 16.76 28.07 7.84
N HIS A 24 15.70 28.76 8.27
CA HIS A 24 14.46 28.12 8.70
C HIS A 24 13.66 27.65 7.47
N LEU A 25 13.08 26.47 7.57
CA LEU A 25 12.13 25.95 6.60
C LEU A 25 10.73 26.41 6.99
N TYR A 26 10.09 27.16 6.09
CA TYR A 26 8.72 27.64 6.26
C TYR A 26 7.79 26.80 5.39
N THR A 27 6.77 26.22 6.01
CA THR A 27 5.69 25.52 5.31
C THR A 27 4.37 26.23 5.58
N PHE A 28 3.65 26.62 4.53
CA PHE A 28 2.34 27.24 4.63
C PHE A 28 1.28 26.28 4.07
N ILE A 29 0.26 26.00 4.87
CA ILE A 29 -0.84 25.09 4.53
C ILE A 29 -2.13 25.92 4.51
N VAL A 30 -2.67 26.13 3.31
CA VAL A 30 -4.00 26.69 3.12
C VAL A 30 -5.03 25.58 3.31
N THR A 31 -5.98 25.74 4.22
CA THR A 31 -6.93 24.68 4.56
C THR A 31 -8.32 25.21 4.88
N THR A 32 -9.32 24.35 4.70
CA THR A 32 -10.70 24.54 5.16
C THR A 32 -11.00 23.73 6.42
N LEU A 33 -10.04 22.96 6.93
CA LEU A 33 -10.22 22.12 8.10
C LEU A 33 -10.26 22.97 9.37
N GLU A 34 -11.21 22.68 10.26
CA GLU A 34 -11.42 23.37 11.54
C GLU A 34 -10.74 22.65 12.72
N MET A 35 -9.64 21.93 12.46
CA MET A 35 -8.86 21.22 13.49
C MET A 35 -7.78 22.11 14.11
N GLU A 36 -7.18 21.69 15.22
CA GLU A 36 -6.04 22.41 15.80
C GLU A 36 -4.86 22.50 14.80
N PRO A 37 -4.08 23.61 14.79
CA PRO A 37 -2.98 23.81 13.83
C PRO A 37 -2.02 22.62 13.75
N TYR A 38 -1.68 22.03 14.90
CA TYR A 38 -0.82 20.84 14.97
C TYR A 38 -1.44 19.62 14.28
N GLN A 39 -2.74 19.39 14.41
CA GLN A 39 -3.46 18.29 13.76
C GLN A 39 -3.52 18.48 12.25
N VAL A 40 -3.71 19.71 11.77
CA VAL A 40 -3.63 20.05 10.34
C VAL A 40 -2.25 19.72 9.78
N ILE A 41 -1.19 20.09 10.50
CA ILE A 41 0.19 19.78 10.11
C ILE A 41 0.42 18.26 10.08
N GLN A 42 0.02 17.53 11.11
CA GLN A 42 0.14 16.06 11.14
C GLN A 42 -0.60 15.39 9.98
N PHE A 43 -1.84 15.81 9.71
CA PHE A 43 -2.63 15.33 8.59
C PHE A 43 -1.92 15.59 7.25
N TYR A 44 -1.43 16.82 7.04
CA TYR A 44 -0.72 17.20 5.83
C TYR A 44 0.58 16.40 5.66
N CYS A 45 1.37 16.22 6.72
CA CYS A 45 2.58 15.39 6.69
C CYS A 45 2.27 13.92 6.33
N GLY A 46 1.06 13.44 6.63
CA GLY A 46 0.56 12.14 6.20
C GLY A 46 0.58 11.93 4.68
N ARG A 47 0.53 13.02 3.88
CA ARG A 47 0.63 12.97 2.41
C ARG A 47 1.89 12.27 1.91
N GLY A 48 3.00 12.37 2.62
CA GLY A 48 4.25 11.70 2.24
C GLY A 48 4.12 10.17 2.16
N LYS A 49 3.15 9.58 2.88
CA LYS A 49 2.86 8.14 2.78
C LYS A 49 2.33 7.74 1.40
N MET A 50 1.63 8.64 0.71
CA MET A 50 1.12 8.38 -0.64
C MET A 50 2.25 8.10 -1.63
N GLU A 51 3.37 8.80 -1.51
CA GLU A 51 4.55 8.57 -2.37
C GLU A 51 5.10 7.15 -2.19
N ASN A 52 5.05 6.61 -0.97
CA ASN A 52 5.45 5.22 -0.72
C ASN A 52 4.49 4.22 -1.38
N PHE A 53 3.19 4.51 -1.40
CA PHE A 53 2.20 3.66 -2.12
C PHE A 53 2.39 3.74 -3.63
N ILE A 54 2.62 4.93 -4.19
CA ILE A 54 2.92 5.10 -5.62
C ILE A 54 4.20 4.34 -5.99
N LYS A 55 5.24 4.41 -5.16
CA LYS A 55 6.47 3.62 -5.35
C LYS A 55 6.19 2.12 -5.33
N GLU A 56 5.39 1.64 -4.36
CA GLU A 56 4.99 0.23 -4.30
C GLU A 56 4.19 -0.21 -5.54
N CYS A 57 3.29 0.61 -6.06
CA CYS A 57 2.56 0.32 -7.29
C CYS A 57 3.50 0.22 -8.50
N LYS A 58 4.45 1.17 -8.62
CA LYS A 58 5.44 1.18 -9.72
C LYS A 58 6.38 -0.03 -9.66
N SER A 59 7.04 -0.27 -8.54
CA SER A 59 8.04 -1.34 -8.43
C SER A 59 7.42 -2.72 -8.22
N GLY A 60 6.34 -2.79 -7.45
CA GLY A 60 5.76 -4.04 -7.01
C GLY A 60 4.65 -4.58 -7.92
N PHE A 61 3.96 -3.71 -8.67
CA PHE A 61 2.86 -4.11 -9.57
C PHE A 61 3.09 -3.69 -11.01
N ASP A 62 4.27 -3.14 -11.32
CA ASP A 62 4.69 -2.76 -12.67
C ASP A 62 3.72 -1.79 -13.37
N PHE A 63 3.22 -0.80 -12.63
CA PHE A 63 2.36 0.26 -13.17
C PHE A 63 3.02 1.06 -14.31
N ALA A 64 4.34 0.97 -14.45
CA ALA A 64 5.09 1.64 -15.49
C ALA A 64 5.14 0.86 -16.82
N SER A 65 4.55 -0.34 -16.90
CA SER A 65 4.57 -1.20 -18.09
C SER A 65 3.65 -0.75 -19.24
N VAL A 66 3.83 0.49 -19.70
CA VAL A 66 3.07 1.09 -20.82
C VAL A 66 3.77 0.86 -22.16
N SER A 67 3.80 -0.38 -22.63
CA SER A 67 4.55 -0.77 -23.85
C SER A 67 3.78 -0.61 -25.17
N SER A 68 2.49 -0.27 -25.13
CA SER A 68 1.69 -0.10 -26.35
C SER A 68 1.79 1.33 -26.89
N SER A 69 1.67 1.50 -28.20
CA SER A 69 1.50 2.81 -28.84
C SER A 69 0.11 3.43 -28.58
N SER A 70 -0.89 2.61 -28.22
CA SER A 70 -2.25 3.08 -27.96
C SER A 70 -2.45 3.52 -26.52
N LYS A 71 -2.86 4.78 -26.33
CA LYS A 71 -3.22 5.34 -25.02
C LYS A 71 -4.33 4.55 -24.33
N LEU A 72 -5.33 4.07 -25.08
CA LEU A 72 -6.45 3.31 -24.54
C LEU A 72 -5.99 1.96 -23.97
N VAL A 73 -5.10 1.26 -24.68
CA VAL A 73 -4.54 -0.02 -24.22
C VAL A 73 -3.74 0.17 -22.94
N ASN A 74 -2.90 1.21 -22.88
CA ASN A 74 -2.12 1.52 -21.70
C ASN A 74 -3.00 1.93 -20.50
N ALA A 75 -4.09 2.69 -20.74
CA ALA A 75 -5.05 3.04 -19.69
C ALA A 75 -5.74 1.80 -19.11
N ASN A 76 -6.22 0.88 -19.96
CA ASN A 76 -6.82 -0.37 -19.51
C ASN A 76 -5.82 -1.26 -18.76
N ARG A 77 -4.57 -1.34 -19.23
CA ARG A 77 -3.51 -2.06 -18.52
C ARG A 77 -3.30 -1.48 -17.11
N LEU A 78 -3.22 -0.16 -16.99
CA LEU A 78 -3.10 0.51 -15.68
C LEU A 78 -4.26 0.16 -14.73
N LEU A 79 -5.49 0.08 -15.25
CA LEU A 79 -6.66 -0.33 -14.45
C LEU A 79 -6.54 -1.77 -13.95
N VAL A 80 -6.01 -2.70 -14.76
CA VAL A 80 -5.75 -4.08 -14.34
C VAL A 80 -4.69 -4.13 -13.23
N HIS A 81 -3.61 -3.35 -13.35
CA HIS A 81 -2.61 -3.26 -12.28
C HIS A 81 -3.19 -2.64 -11.00
N ALA A 82 -4.07 -1.63 -11.12
CA ALA A 82 -4.78 -1.05 -9.99
C ALA A 82 -5.71 -2.06 -9.28
N LEU A 83 -6.42 -2.88 -10.05
CA LEU A 83 -7.24 -3.97 -9.50
C LEU A 83 -6.37 -4.98 -8.74
N ALA A 84 -5.24 -5.41 -9.31
CA ALA A 84 -4.31 -6.32 -8.66
C ALA A 84 -3.73 -5.74 -7.35
N TYR A 85 -3.40 -4.44 -7.34
CA TYR A 85 -2.94 -3.74 -6.14
C TYR A 85 -4.01 -3.71 -5.05
N ASN A 86 -5.26 -3.41 -5.41
CA ASN A 86 -6.38 -3.40 -4.47
C ASN A 86 -6.67 -4.79 -3.91
N LEU A 87 -6.66 -5.82 -4.76
CA LEU A 87 -6.80 -7.21 -4.32
C LEU A 87 -5.71 -7.58 -3.31
N PHE A 88 -4.47 -7.20 -3.58
CA PHE A 88 -3.38 -7.44 -2.64
C PHE A 88 -3.52 -6.65 -1.34
N ASN A 89 -4.03 -5.42 -1.38
CA ASN A 89 -4.33 -4.65 -0.17
C ASN A 89 -5.43 -5.30 0.67
N TRP A 90 -6.47 -5.88 0.05
CA TRP A 90 -7.47 -6.66 0.78
C TRP A 90 -6.86 -7.91 1.38
N PHE A 91 -6.08 -8.68 0.61
CA PHE A 91 -5.33 -9.82 1.12
C PHE A 91 -4.44 -9.43 2.32
N ARG A 92 -3.69 -8.33 2.22
CA ARG A 92 -2.84 -7.79 3.28
C ARG A 92 -3.62 -7.43 4.55
N ARG A 93 -4.84 -6.89 4.41
CA ARG A 93 -5.67 -6.45 5.55
C ARG A 93 -6.43 -7.61 6.20
N LEU A 94 -6.97 -8.51 5.37
CA LEU A 94 -7.95 -9.52 5.79
C LEU A 94 -7.30 -10.87 6.10
N ALA A 95 -6.31 -11.29 5.30
CA ALA A 95 -5.77 -12.64 5.34
C ALA A 95 -4.35 -12.70 5.90
N LEU A 96 -3.52 -11.71 5.62
CA LEU A 96 -2.09 -11.79 5.92
C LEU A 96 -1.81 -11.84 7.43
N ALA A 97 -0.90 -12.73 7.81
CA ALA A 97 -0.41 -12.89 9.18
C ALA A 97 0.00 -11.54 9.80
N VAL A 98 -0.33 -11.34 11.09
CA VAL A 98 -0.21 -10.03 11.76
C VAL A 98 1.22 -9.48 11.69
N SER A 99 2.22 -10.36 11.84
CA SER A 99 3.66 -10.02 11.77
C SER A 99 4.11 -9.50 10.40
N MET A 100 3.37 -9.82 9.33
CA MET A 100 3.75 -9.51 7.95
C MET A 100 2.96 -8.34 7.34
N ARG A 101 1.91 -7.83 8.00
CA ARG A 101 1.02 -6.77 7.45
C ARG A 101 1.73 -5.47 7.08
N LYS A 102 2.84 -5.15 7.73
CA LYS A 102 3.65 -3.95 7.45
C LYS A 102 4.67 -4.14 6.31
N GLN A 103 4.81 -5.36 5.79
CA GLN A 103 5.81 -5.66 4.75
C GLN A 103 5.33 -5.25 3.36
N ARG A 104 6.28 -4.86 2.50
CA ARG A 104 6.03 -4.50 1.09
C ARG A 104 5.71 -5.74 0.26
N ILE A 105 4.99 -5.55 -0.85
CA ILE A 105 4.63 -6.63 -1.78
C ILE A 105 5.83 -7.48 -2.20
N ASP A 106 6.98 -6.90 -2.51
CA ASP A 106 8.14 -7.67 -3.00
C ASP A 106 8.63 -8.66 -1.93
N THR A 107 8.62 -8.24 -0.67
CA THR A 107 8.95 -9.10 0.47
C THR A 107 7.90 -10.20 0.64
N ILE A 108 6.61 -9.87 0.56
CA ILE A 108 5.53 -10.87 0.64
C ILE A 108 5.61 -11.86 -0.54
N ARG A 109 5.91 -11.38 -1.74
CA ARG A 109 6.10 -12.21 -2.92
C ARG A 109 7.21 -13.21 -2.68
N LEU A 110 8.37 -12.78 -2.18
CA LEU A 110 9.49 -13.67 -1.91
C LEU A 110 9.18 -14.65 -0.77
N LYS A 111 8.55 -14.16 0.31
CA LYS A 111 8.35 -14.95 1.54
C LYS A 111 7.15 -15.90 1.50
N LEU A 112 6.09 -15.59 0.75
CA LEU A 112 4.83 -16.35 0.74
C LEU A 112 4.41 -16.85 -0.64
N LEU A 113 4.66 -16.10 -1.73
CA LEU A 113 4.18 -16.46 -3.06
C LEU A 113 5.22 -17.25 -3.87
N LYS A 114 6.50 -16.95 -3.69
CA LYS A 114 7.64 -17.58 -4.37
C LYS A 114 8.33 -18.59 -3.46
N ILE A 115 7.55 -19.42 -2.77
CA ILE A 115 8.06 -20.55 -1.98
C ILE A 115 7.91 -21.85 -2.79
N ALA A 116 8.92 -22.71 -2.74
CA ALA A 116 8.79 -24.09 -3.19
C ALA A 116 7.92 -24.92 -2.22
N ALA A 117 6.89 -25.56 -2.75
CA ALA A 117 6.02 -26.44 -2.00
C ALA A 117 5.64 -27.67 -2.84
N ARG A 118 5.50 -28.83 -2.20
CA ARG A 118 4.90 -30.00 -2.84
C ARG A 118 3.38 -29.91 -2.71
N VAL A 119 2.69 -29.84 -3.83
CA VAL A 119 1.22 -29.92 -3.87
C VAL A 119 0.81 -31.39 -3.71
N VAL A 120 0.04 -31.69 -2.67
CA VAL A 120 -0.48 -33.03 -2.42
C VAL A 120 -2.00 -32.97 -2.51
N LYS A 121 -2.58 -33.81 -3.35
CA LYS A 121 -4.04 -33.99 -3.43
C LYS A 121 -4.42 -35.19 -2.56
N SER A 122 -5.37 -34.99 -1.65
CA SER A 122 -5.99 -36.06 -0.88
C SER A 122 -7.51 -35.90 -0.97
N ALA A 123 -8.16 -36.90 -1.58
CA ALA A 123 -9.58 -36.86 -1.92
C ALA A 123 -9.98 -35.53 -2.62
N ARG A 124 -10.80 -34.71 -1.94
CA ARG A 124 -11.30 -33.42 -2.44
C ARG A 124 -10.42 -32.22 -2.08
N TYR A 125 -9.36 -32.42 -1.29
CA TYR A 125 -8.53 -31.33 -0.77
C TYR A 125 -7.15 -31.29 -1.41
N LYS A 126 -6.67 -30.08 -1.70
CA LYS A 126 -5.29 -29.81 -2.10
C LYS A 126 -4.56 -29.19 -0.91
N TYR A 127 -3.44 -29.77 -0.52
CA TYR A 127 -2.59 -29.28 0.55
C TYR A 127 -1.21 -28.92 0.03
N PHE A 128 -0.64 -27.85 0.57
CA PHE A 128 0.73 -27.46 0.31
C PHE A 128 1.63 -28.01 1.41
N LYS A 129 2.53 -28.93 1.06
CA LYS A 129 3.61 -29.38 1.94
C LYS A 129 4.85 -28.52 1.69
N LEU A 130 5.13 -27.63 2.64
CA LEU A 130 6.34 -26.82 2.64
C LEU A 130 7.56 -27.66 3.04
N CYS A 131 8.76 -27.19 2.69
CA CYS A 131 10.01 -27.75 3.20
C CYS A 131 10.03 -27.72 4.75
N SER A 132 10.65 -28.71 5.38
CA SER A 132 10.81 -28.77 6.84
C SER A 132 11.54 -27.55 7.40
N SER A 133 12.52 -27.03 6.66
CA SER A 133 13.33 -25.85 7.00
C SER A 133 12.77 -24.52 6.47
N CYS A 134 11.52 -24.47 6.02
CA CYS A 134 10.93 -23.22 5.52
C CYS A 134 10.82 -22.18 6.65
N PRO A 135 11.49 -21.00 6.54
CA PRO A 135 11.52 -20.01 7.63
C PRO A 135 10.15 -19.41 7.94
N TYR A 136 9.29 -19.27 6.92
CA TYR A 136 7.99 -18.59 7.02
C TYR A 136 6.81 -19.57 7.08
N LYS A 137 7.07 -20.81 7.52
CA LYS A 137 6.07 -21.88 7.57
C LYS A 137 4.86 -21.49 8.43
N LYS A 138 5.11 -20.86 9.58
CA LYS A 138 4.07 -20.44 10.53
C LYS A 138 3.17 -19.39 9.89
N GLU A 139 3.76 -18.33 9.35
CA GLU A 139 3.05 -17.22 8.72
C GLU A 139 2.28 -17.66 7.47
N PHE A 140 2.83 -18.62 6.70
CA PHE A 140 2.14 -19.19 5.55
C PHE A 140 0.86 -19.91 5.96
N TYR A 141 0.92 -20.81 6.95
CA TYR A 141 -0.26 -21.54 7.41
C TYR A 141 -1.25 -20.63 8.13
N GLU A 142 -0.79 -19.67 8.92
CA GLU A 142 -1.66 -18.64 9.53
C GLU A 142 -2.40 -17.86 8.44
N THR A 143 -1.70 -17.44 7.39
CA THR A 143 -2.31 -16.71 6.26
C THR A 143 -3.32 -17.58 5.51
N LEU A 144 -3.01 -18.86 5.28
CA LEU A 144 -3.92 -19.80 4.62
C LEU A 144 -5.17 -20.07 5.46
N GLU A 145 -5.01 -20.16 6.77
CA GLU A 145 -6.10 -20.37 7.71
C GLU A 145 -6.99 -19.13 7.79
N ASN A 146 -6.41 -17.93 7.86
CA ASN A 146 -7.17 -16.69 7.78
C ASN A 146 -7.99 -16.62 6.48
N ILE A 147 -7.45 -17.03 5.33
CA ILE A 147 -8.19 -17.10 4.06
C ILE A 147 -9.40 -18.03 4.18
N ARG A 148 -9.23 -19.21 4.78
CA ARG A 148 -10.32 -20.19 4.94
C ARG A 148 -11.42 -19.70 5.87
N ASN A 149 -11.04 -18.91 6.86
CA ASN A 149 -11.95 -18.32 7.84
C ASN A 149 -12.53 -16.97 7.39
N LEU A 150 -12.18 -16.49 6.18
CA LEU A 150 -12.86 -15.33 5.62
C LEU A 150 -14.33 -15.70 5.40
N GLN A 151 -15.21 -15.00 6.12
CA GLN A 151 -16.63 -14.99 5.87
C GLN A 151 -16.96 -13.66 5.17
N PRO A 152 -16.75 -13.56 3.85
CA PRO A 152 -17.19 -12.39 3.12
C PRO A 152 -18.72 -12.31 3.24
N GLN A 153 -19.22 -11.21 3.82
CA GLN A 153 -20.61 -10.83 3.66
C GLN A 153 -20.78 -10.42 2.20
N LEU A 154 -21.24 -11.35 1.38
CA LEU A 154 -21.67 -11.05 0.02
C LEU A 154 -23.06 -10.42 0.15
N GLU A 155 -23.14 -9.11 -0.09
CA GLU A 155 -24.41 -8.41 -0.30
C GLU A 155 -25.12 -8.92 -1.56
#